data_AF-A0A2T2NDH3-F1
#
_entry.id   AF-A0A2T2NDH3-F1
#
_cell.length_a   1.000
_cell.length_b   1.000
_cell.length_c   1.000
_cell.angle_alpha   90.00
_cell.angle_beta   90.00
_cell.angle_gamma   90.00
#
_symmetry.space_group_name_H-M   'P 1'
#
loop_
_entity.id
_entity.type
_entity.pdbx_description
1 polymer ?
#
loop_
_entity_poly.entity_id
_entity_poly.type
_entity_poly.pdbx_seq_one_letter_code
_entity_poly.pdbx_strand_id
1 'polypeptide(L)'
;NYISYTHPNNPTRPRIGHLDFETQIITPLSHASGTPFSTLYEVIEVGHAGVISSAPTIPLSSVSIHAPLPARDVLAIGKNYVEHAKEFNASGYDASDKNDMPSHPVVFTKRATSIVAHGDPILQFPNFTSTLDYEGEIGVIIGKAGHQVKEKDAADYVWGFTIINDVTAREKQRDHKQFFIGKSGDAFCPMGPVAVPKENLLSVLEVQTSVNGESRQRGTTEDLIFSVNRLIATVSEAQTIRPGDVIATGTPAGVGFGLNPPQYLKEGDVVEISVTGLGTLRNTVAAAGADNYVSARVKTVSEVPTSNYERTGGVGLTKLSSGKELYIKEMGPDYGDVIVFVHGLGGTHACFLPLIMSRSLHSQYRCVLFDIEGHGMSPTKADSVITFDSYAEDLWQIIKSLQGSYGNFNIIAHGMGCLIAKTCIWSDPELSIKKLIMINMAPGHDLPEDYIECLEQRERKAREEGMSSIAIEEVVSARTQQSRPLATAAIMQSLLSQNAEGYAKGCRALAQAARSKIE
;
A
#
# COMPACT_ATOMS: atom_id res chain seq x y z
N ASN A 1 7.34 -9.11 -20.39
CA ASN A 1 6.22 -8.16 -20.15
C ASN A 1 6.24 -7.70 -18.70
N TYR A 2 6.27 -6.40 -18.39
CA TYR A 2 6.30 -5.97 -16.98
C TYR A 2 4.93 -6.16 -16.33
N ILE A 3 4.89 -6.84 -15.18
CA ILE A 3 3.68 -7.10 -14.40
C ILE A 3 3.88 -6.60 -12.97
N SER A 4 2.82 -6.01 -12.40
CA SER A 4 2.75 -5.64 -10.99
C SER A 4 1.94 -6.69 -10.22
N TYR A 5 2.45 -7.15 -9.08
CA TYR A 5 1.81 -8.21 -8.31
C TYR A 5 2.14 -8.15 -6.80
N THR A 6 1.33 -8.82 -5.96
CA THR A 6 1.68 -9.15 -4.57
C THR A 6 1.76 -10.66 -4.40
N HIS A 7 2.71 -11.10 -3.57
CA HIS A 7 2.85 -12.51 -3.24
C HIS A 7 1.98 -12.85 -2.01
N PRO A 8 1.36 -14.04 -1.91
CA PRO A 8 0.51 -14.42 -0.77
C PRO A 8 1.22 -14.31 0.58
N ASN A 9 2.50 -14.67 0.63
CA ASN A 9 3.33 -14.56 1.85
C ASN A 9 3.65 -13.11 2.24
N ASN A 10 3.42 -12.13 1.36
CA ASN A 10 3.61 -10.70 1.64
C ASN A 10 2.57 -9.87 0.87
N PRO A 11 1.30 -9.92 1.29
CA PRO A 11 0.19 -9.37 0.51
C PRO A 11 0.16 -7.83 0.52
N THR A 12 0.92 -7.19 1.40
CA THR A 12 0.94 -5.72 1.57
C THR A 12 2.03 -5.03 0.76
N ARG A 13 2.98 -5.77 0.18
CA ARG A 13 4.15 -5.19 -0.48
C ARG A 13 4.20 -5.56 -1.96
N PRO A 14 3.76 -4.67 -2.87
CA PRO A 14 3.82 -4.90 -4.30
C PRO A 14 5.24 -5.20 -4.80
N ARG A 15 5.32 -5.91 -5.92
CA ARG A 15 6.53 -6.29 -6.63
C ARG A 15 6.33 -6.11 -8.12
N ILE A 16 7.44 -5.89 -8.83
CA ILE A 16 7.48 -5.91 -10.28
C ILE A 16 8.23 -7.15 -10.77
N GLY A 17 7.70 -7.77 -11.82
CA GLY A 17 8.28 -8.92 -12.47
C GLY A 17 8.20 -8.84 -13.99
N HIS A 18 8.91 -9.73 -14.67
CA HIS A 18 8.66 -10.05 -16.07
C HIS A 18 7.75 -11.27 -16.17
N LEU A 19 6.54 -11.07 -16.67
CA LEU A 19 5.64 -12.15 -17.08
C LEU A 19 6.02 -12.64 -18.47
N ASP A 20 6.20 -13.95 -18.57
CA ASP A 20 6.21 -14.72 -19.81
C ASP A 20 4.77 -15.20 -20.09
N PHE A 21 4.21 -14.79 -21.24
CA PHE A 21 2.82 -15.12 -21.59
C PHE A 21 2.63 -16.58 -21.97
N GLU A 22 3.66 -17.28 -22.44
CA GLU A 22 3.54 -18.67 -22.87
C GLU A 22 3.62 -19.60 -21.67
N THR A 23 4.59 -19.39 -20.80
CA THR A 23 4.83 -20.24 -19.63
C THR A 23 4.00 -19.84 -18.42
N GLN A 24 3.42 -18.63 -18.42
CA GLN A 24 2.70 -18.05 -17.27
C GLN A 24 3.57 -17.97 -16.00
N ILE A 25 4.87 -17.76 -16.20
CA ILE A 25 5.87 -17.62 -15.15
C ILE A 25 6.27 -16.15 -15.04
N ILE A 26 6.35 -15.67 -13.80
CA ILE A 26 6.89 -14.37 -13.44
C ILE A 26 8.35 -14.55 -13.01
N THR A 27 9.25 -13.80 -13.63
CA THR A 27 10.60 -13.59 -13.13
C THR A 27 10.64 -12.30 -12.31
N PRO A 28 10.76 -12.35 -10.97
CA PRO A 28 10.87 -11.14 -10.15
C PRO A 28 12.01 -10.23 -10.59
N LEU A 29 11.84 -8.92 -10.41
CA LEU A 29 12.85 -7.92 -10.77
C LEU A 29 13.34 -7.16 -9.54
N SER A 30 14.62 -6.81 -9.58
CA SER A 30 15.28 -5.94 -8.60
C SER A 30 16.06 -4.84 -9.29
N HIS A 31 16.27 -3.75 -8.56
CA HIS A 31 17.31 -2.77 -8.86
C HIS A 31 18.67 -3.48 -8.94
N ALA A 32 19.63 -2.92 -9.67
CA ALA A 32 21.00 -3.45 -9.77
C ALA A 32 21.69 -3.64 -8.41
N SER A 33 21.25 -2.94 -7.36
CA SER A 33 21.68 -3.12 -5.97
C SER A 33 21.17 -4.41 -5.29
N GLY A 34 20.25 -5.14 -5.93
CA GLY A 34 19.53 -6.28 -5.38
C GLY A 34 18.19 -5.92 -4.71
N THR A 35 17.91 -4.64 -4.46
CA THR A 35 16.65 -4.19 -3.86
C THR A 35 15.48 -4.53 -4.80
N PRO A 36 14.44 -5.26 -4.35
CA PRO A 36 13.27 -5.53 -5.20
C PRO A 36 12.52 -4.26 -5.59
N PHE A 37 12.08 -4.18 -6.84
CA PHE A 37 11.18 -3.10 -7.28
C PHE A 37 9.83 -3.22 -6.58
N SER A 38 9.28 -2.10 -6.12
CA SER A 38 7.93 -2.06 -5.54
C SER A 38 6.89 -1.49 -6.51
N THR A 39 7.31 -0.67 -7.48
CA THR A 39 6.41 -0.04 -8.45
C THR A 39 7.02 0.02 -9.85
N LEU A 40 6.18 0.08 -10.89
CA LEU A 40 6.67 0.27 -12.27
C LEU A 40 7.24 1.67 -12.48
N TYR A 41 6.84 2.66 -11.67
CA TYR A 41 7.42 4.01 -11.68
C TYR A 41 8.94 3.97 -11.46
N GLU A 42 9.40 3.16 -10.51
CA GLU A 42 10.84 2.94 -10.26
C GLU A 42 11.55 2.38 -11.49
N VAL A 43 10.96 1.39 -12.16
CA VAL A 43 11.51 0.76 -13.37
C VAL A 43 11.67 1.78 -14.50
N ILE A 44 10.65 2.62 -14.70
CA ILE A 44 10.67 3.67 -15.72
C ILE A 44 11.79 4.68 -15.40
N GLU A 45 11.93 5.07 -14.14
CA GLU A 45 12.91 6.06 -13.70
C GLU A 45 14.36 5.56 -13.81
N VAL A 46 14.65 4.33 -13.36
CA VAL A 46 16.01 3.78 -13.42
C VAL A 46 16.42 3.30 -14.82
N GLY A 47 15.43 3.02 -15.68
CA GLY A 47 15.63 2.51 -17.03
C GLY A 47 16.16 1.07 -17.07
N HIS A 48 16.27 0.51 -18.28
CA HIS A 48 16.56 -0.91 -18.48
C HIS A 48 17.90 -1.36 -17.86
N ALA A 49 18.93 -0.51 -17.89
CA ALA A 49 20.24 -0.81 -17.32
C ALA A 49 20.23 -0.95 -15.78
N GLY A 50 19.23 -0.39 -15.11
CA GLY A 50 19.06 -0.49 -13.66
C GLY A 50 18.28 -1.73 -13.20
N VAL A 51 17.82 -2.57 -14.12
CA VAL A 51 16.93 -3.70 -13.85
C VAL A 51 17.70 -5.02 -13.96
N ILE A 52 17.64 -5.84 -12.91
CA ILE A 52 18.15 -7.21 -12.90
C ILE A 52 17.04 -8.21 -12.55
N SER A 53 17.18 -9.44 -13.02
CA SER A 53 16.30 -10.54 -12.63
C SER A 53 16.69 -11.12 -11.28
N SER A 54 15.68 -11.52 -10.51
CA SER A 54 15.81 -12.10 -9.18
C SER A 54 15.11 -13.46 -9.13
N ALA A 55 15.71 -14.41 -8.42
CA ALA A 55 15.18 -15.76 -8.22
C ALA A 55 14.53 -15.91 -6.83
N PRO A 56 13.62 -16.88 -6.62
CA PRO A 56 13.09 -17.82 -7.61
C PRO A 56 12.00 -17.20 -8.49
N THR A 57 11.76 -17.81 -9.66
CA THR A 57 10.60 -17.52 -10.50
C THR A 57 9.30 -17.97 -9.82
N ILE A 58 8.19 -17.33 -10.16
CA ILE A 58 6.90 -17.48 -9.46
C ILE A 58 5.79 -17.75 -10.49
N PRO A 59 4.93 -18.76 -10.31
CA PRO A 59 3.77 -18.97 -11.18
C PRO A 59 2.76 -17.81 -11.09
N LEU A 60 2.23 -17.34 -12.23
CA LEU A 60 1.22 -16.26 -12.25
C LEU A 60 0.00 -16.59 -11.39
N SER A 61 -0.43 -17.85 -11.39
CA SER A 61 -1.58 -18.34 -10.62
C SER A 61 -1.40 -18.25 -9.10
N SER A 62 -0.19 -18.02 -8.62
CA SER A 62 0.11 -17.92 -7.19
C SER A 62 0.11 -16.49 -6.66
N VAL A 63 -0.08 -15.47 -7.51
CA VAL A 63 0.02 -14.06 -7.11
C VAL A 63 -1.28 -13.31 -7.35
N SER A 64 -1.45 -12.17 -6.67
CA SER A 64 -2.51 -11.21 -6.97
C SER A 64 -1.95 -10.13 -7.91
N ILE A 65 -2.57 -9.95 -9.08
CA ILE A 65 -2.14 -8.98 -10.09
C ILE A 65 -2.65 -7.58 -9.70
N HIS A 66 -1.83 -6.56 -9.95
CA HIS A 66 -2.20 -5.15 -9.80
C HIS A 66 -2.14 -4.43 -11.15
N ALA A 67 -2.87 -3.32 -11.27
CA ALA A 67 -2.69 -2.42 -12.40
C ALA A 67 -1.23 -1.93 -12.46
N PRO A 68 -0.61 -1.80 -13.66
CA PRO A 68 0.80 -1.42 -13.77
C PRO A 68 1.12 -0.03 -13.21
N LEU A 69 0.22 0.94 -13.36
CA LEU A 69 0.42 2.35 -13.00
C LEU A 69 -0.82 2.96 -12.30
N PRO A 70 -1.15 2.58 -11.05
CA PRO A 70 -2.41 2.94 -10.40
C PRO A 70 -2.41 4.30 -9.68
N ALA A 71 -1.26 4.97 -9.56
CA ALA A 71 -1.08 6.08 -8.62
C ALA A 71 -1.45 7.47 -9.17
N ARG A 72 -1.75 7.60 -10.46
CA ARG A 72 -1.97 8.91 -11.11
C ARG A 72 -3.24 8.87 -11.97
N ASP A 73 -3.88 10.03 -12.10
CA ASP A 73 -5.01 10.20 -13.01
C ASP A 73 -4.55 9.92 -14.45
N VAL A 74 -5.41 9.28 -15.24
CA VAL A 74 -5.12 8.97 -16.66
C VAL A 74 -5.60 10.15 -17.51
N LEU A 75 -4.73 10.64 -18.39
CA LEU A 75 -5.11 11.60 -19.43
C LEU A 75 -5.80 10.82 -20.55
N ALA A 76 -7.02 11.17 -20.92
CA ALA A 76 -7.80 10.42 -21.89
C ALA A 76 -8.26 11.31 -23.05
N ILE A 77 -8.36 10.71 -24.23
CA ILE A 77 -8.66 11.42 -25.48
C ILE A 77 -10.00 10.97 -26.05
N GLY A 78 -10.93 11.92 -26.19
CA GLY A 78 -12.23 11.67 -26.79
C GLY A 78 -12.17 11.70 -28.32
N LYS A 79 -13.01 10.88 -28.98
CA LYS A 79 -13.25 10.89 -30.43
C LYS A 79 -11.97 10.85 -31.28
N ASN A 80 -11.04 9.95 -30.97
CA ASN A 80 -9.76 9.88 -31.68
C ASN A 80 -9.69 8.82 -32.79
N TYR A 81 -10.80 8.17 -33.13
CA TYR A 81 -10.92 7.28 -34.30
C TYR A 81 -12.01 7.83 -35.23
N VAL A 82 -11.74 7.83 -36.54
CA VAL A 82 -12.65 8.44 -37.55
C VAL A 82 -14.06 7.85 -37.49
N GLU A 83 -14.18 6.51 -37.52
CA GLU A 83 -15.49 5.86 -37.52
C GLU A 83 -16.22 6.02 -36.17
N HIS A 84 -15.48 6.07 -35.06
CA HIS A 84 -16.07 6.32 -33.75
C HIS A 84 -16.57 7.77 -33.62
N ALA A 85 -15.84 8.74 -34.19
CA ALA A 85 -16.28 10.14 -34.19
C ALA A 85 -17.61 10.32 -34.94
N LYS A 86 -17.77 9.62 -36.08
CA LYS A 86 -19.04 9.56 -36.84
C LYS A 86 -20.15 8.90 -36.04
N GLU A 87 -19.87 7.75 -35.41
CA GLU A 87 -20.81 7.01 -34.54
C GLU A 87 -21.29 7.87 -33.37
N PHE A 88 -20.37 8.56 -32.68
CA PHE A 88 -20.69 9.44 -31.56
C PHE A 88 -21.56 10.62 -31.99
N ASN A 89 -21.23 11.29 -33.09
CA ASN A 89 -22.02 12.41 -33.59
C ASN A 89 -23.43 11.99 -34.04
N ALA A 90 -23.56 10.83 -34.71
CA ALA A 90 -24.84 10.32 -35.15
C ALA A 90 -25.80 9.97 -33.98
N SER A 91 -25.27 9.70 -32.79
CA SER A 91 -26.06 9.30 -31.63
C SER A 91 -26.79 10.44 -30.91
N GLY A 92 -26.45 11.71 -31.20
CA GLY A 92 -27.01 12.87 -30.51
C GLY A 92 -26.49 13.11 -29.09
N TYR A 93 -25.46 12.36 -28.66
CA TYR A 93 -24.77 12.59 -27.38
C TYR A 93 -23.82 13.79 -27.40
N ASP A 94 -23.47 14.31 -28.60
CA ASP A 94 -22.88 15.64 -28.77
C ASP A 94 -23.88 16.60 -29.43
N ALA A 95 -24.43 17.53 -28.64
CA ALA A 95 -25.27 18.61 -29.19
C ALA A 95 -24.47 19.90 -29.46
N SER A 96 -23.17 19.91 -29.14
CA SER A 96 -22.33 21.12 -29.15
C SER A 96 -21.40 21.25 -30.35
N ASP A 97 -21.02 20.14 -30.98
CA ASP A 97 -20.17 20.15 -32.18
C ASP A 97 -20.90 19.56 -33.39
N LYS A 98 -20.89 20.30 -34.50
CA LYS A 98 -21.53 19.90 -35.78
C LYS A 98 -20.54 19.28 -36.76
N ASN A 99 -19.26 19.23 -36.40
CA ASN A 99 -18.22 18.65 -37.25
C ASN A 99 -17.92 17.20 -36.84
N ASP A 100 -17.82 16.32 -37.85
CA ASP A 100 -17.54 14.89 -37.67
C ASP A 100 -16.12 14.58 -37.20
N MET A 101 -15.19 15.53 -37.34
CA MET A 101 -13.84 15.39 -36.81
C MET A 101 -13.46 16.61 -35.97
N PRO A 102 -13.01 16.41 -34.72
CA PRO A 102 -12.52 17.49 -33.89
C PRO A 102 -11.27 18.14 -34.52
N SER A 103 -11.11 19.45 -34.37
CA SER A 103 -9.92 20.18 -34.86
C SER A 103 -8.70 20.04 -33.94
N HIS A 104 -8.94 19.73 -32.67
CA HIS A 104 -7.94 19.55 -31.63
C HIS A 104 -8.27 18.33 -30.76
N PRO A 105 -7.27 17.65 -30.15
CA PRO A 105 -7.54 16.56 -29.22
C PRO A 105 -8.47 16.99 -28.08
N VAL A 106 -9.55 16.23 -27.87
CA VAL A 106 -10.46 16.45 -26.74
C VAL A 106 -9.89 15.74 -25.52
N VAL A 107 -9.22 16.48 -24.65
CA VAL A 107 -8.56 15.92 -23.47
C VAL A 107 -9.48 15.97 -22.25
N PHE A 108 -9.61 14.85 -21.56
CA PHE A 108 -10.26 14.75 -20.24
C PHE A 108 -9.42 13.85 -19.32
N THR A 109 -9.88 13.61 -18.10
CA THR A 109 -9.20 12.74 -17.15
C THR A 109 -10.09 11.61 -16.64
N LYS A 110 -9.46 10.50 -16.29
CA LYS A 110 -10.02 9.46 -15.42
C LYS A 110 -9.31 9.50 -14.07
N ARG A 111 -10.07 9.52 -12.98
CA ARG A 111 -9.52 9.57 -11.63
C ARG A 111 -8.68 8.32 -11.31
N ALA A 112 -7.55 8.46 -10.62
CA ALA A 112 -6.68 7.36 -10.23
C ALA A 112 -7.42 6.27 -9.42
N THR A 113 -8.43 6.66 -8.61
CA THR A 113 -9.25 5.70 -7.85
C THR A 113 -10.07 4.77 -8.73
N SER A 114 -10.42 5.19 -9.96
CA SER A 114 -11.11 4.34 -10.93
C SER A 114 -10.23 3.21 -11.48
N ILE A 115 -8.91 3.28 -11.29
CA ILE A 115 -7.96 2.29 -11.79
C ILE A 115 -8.09 0.97 -11.02
N VAL A 116 -8.29 -0.11 -11.77
CA VAL A 116 -8.41 -1.48 -11.26
C VAL A 116 -7.64 -2.44 -12.16
N ALA A 117 -7.23 -3.58 -11.61
CA ALA A 117 -6.33 -4.50 -12.28
C ALA A 117 -7.06 -5.41 -13.29
N HIS A 118 -6.29 -6.17 -14.05
CA HIS A 118 -6.82 -7.34 -14.75
C HIS A 118 -7.48 -8.31 -13.76
N GLY A 119 -8.69 -8.78 -14.08
CA GLY A 119 -9.48 -9.69 -13.24
C GLY A 119 -10.32 -9.01 -12.17
N ASP A 120 -10.05 -7.74 -11.83
CA ASP A 120 -10.87 -6.99 -10.88
C ASP A 120 -12.28 -6.73 -11.45
N PRO A 121 -13.34 -6.75 -10.62
CA PRO A 121 -14.69 -6.52 -11.11
C PRO A 121 -14.95 -5.06 -11.51
N ILE A 122 -15.67 -4.84 -12.62
CA ILE A 122 -16.23 -3.54 -12.99
C ILE A 122 -17.50 -3.31 -12.16
N LEU A 123 -17.58 -2.19 -11.44
CA LEU A 123 -18.75 -1.85 -10.62
C LEU A 123 -19.77 -1.08 -11.46
N GLN A 124 -21.05 -1.45 -11.42
CA GLN A 124 -22.08 -0.84 -12.29
C GLN A 124 -22.83 0.34 -11.67
N PHE A 125 -22.87 0.47 -10.35
CA PHE A 125 -23.58 1.53 -9.60
C PHE A 125 -24.98 1.86 -10.16
N PRO A 126 -26.02 1.04 -9.93
CA PRO A 126 -27.34 1.20 -10.55
C PRO A 126 -28.06 2.52 -10.23
N ASN A 127 -27.78 3.12 -9.07
CA ASN A 127 -28.32 4.45 -8.70
C ASN A 127 -27.59 5.60 -9.41
N PHE A 128 -26.44 5.31 -10.03
CA PHE A 128 -25.64 6.27 -10.76
C PHE A 128 -25.88 6.18 -12.27
N THR A 129 -25.90 4.98 -12.87
CA THR A 129 -26.09 4.84 -14.32
C THR A 129 -26.85 3.58 -14.69
N SER A 130 -27.60 3.65 -15.80
CA SER A 130 -28.18 2.49 -16.48
C SER A 130 -27.53 2.21 -17.85
N THR A 131 -26.50 3.00 -18.19
CA THR A 131 -25.90 3.08 -19.54
C THR A 131 -24.39 2.85 -19.47
N LEU A 132 -23.99 1.83 -18.69
CA LEU A 132 -22.61 1.42 -18.56
C LEU A 132 -22.09 0.85 -19.88
N ASP A 133 -20.93 1.30 -20.32
CA ASP A 133 -20.39 0.96 -21.64
C ASP A 133 -18.88 0.68 -21.56
N TYR A 134 -18.37 -0.08 -22.52
CA TYR A 134 -16.95 -0.41 -22.68
C TYR A 134 -16.31 0.47 -23.75
N GLU A 135 -15.01 0.71 -23.59
CA GLU A 135 -14.18 1.38 -24.59
C GLU A 135 -12.77 0.79 -24.52
N GLY A 136 -12.44 -0.12 -25.43
CA GLY A 136 -11.08 -0.69 -25.51
C GLY A 136 -10.10 0.33 -26.07
N GLU A 137 -9.02 0.59 -25.33
CA GLU A 137 -8.02 1.59 -25.70
C GLU A 137 -6.59 1.11 -25.49
N ILE A 138 -5.69 1.77 -26.22
CA ILE A 138 -4.25 1.65 -26.05
C ILE A 138 -3.80 2.78 -25.10
N GLY A 139 -3.15 2.43 -24.00
CA GLY A 139 -2.56 3.38 -23.07
C GLY A 139 -1.08 3.60 -23.38
N VAL A 140 -0.71 4.84 -23.70
CA VAL A 140 0.69 5.26 -23.89
C VAL A 140 1.29 5.63 -22.54
N ILE A 141 2.47 5.08 -22.22
CA ILE A 141 3.18 5.34 -20.97
C ILE A 141 4.33 6.31 -21.24
N ILE A 142 4.36 7.43 -20.52
CA ILE A 142 5.43 8.43 -20.62
C ILE A 142 6.67 7.96 -19.87
N GLY A 143 7.86 8.08 -20.51
CA GLY A 143 9.15 7.66 -19.97
C GLY A 143 10.04 8.76 -19.45
N LYS A 144 9.82 10.01 -19.87
CA LYS A 144 10.63 11.16 -19.45
C LYS A 144 9.76 12.38 -19.21
N ALA A 145 10.20 13.25 -18.29
CA ALA A 145 9.51 14.51 -18.04
C ALA A 145 9.61 15.43 -19.26
N GLY A 146 8.54 16.18 -19.55
CA GLY A 146 8.50 17.07 -20.71
C GLY A 146 7.50 18.20 -20.55
N HIS A 147 7.86 19.37 -21.06
CA HIS A 147 7.00 20.55 -21.17
C HIS A 147 7.23 21.18 -22.54
N GLN A 148 6.17 21.56 -23.23
CA GLN A 148 6.20 22.05 -24.61
C GLN A 148 6.95 21.10 -25.56
N VAL A 149 6.65 19.80 -25.45
CA VAL A 149 7.27 18.78 -26.28
C VAL A 149 6.85 19.02 -27.73
N LYS A 150 7.82 19.16 -28.62
CA LYS A 150 7.55 19.26 -30.05
C LYS A 150 7.10 17.89 -30.56
N GLU A 151 6.10 17.88 -31.43
CA GLU A 151 5.51 16.65 -31.99
C GLU A 151 6.56 15.71 -32.61
N LYS A 152 7.55 16.26 -33.33
CA LYS A 152 8.65 15.48 -33.93
C LYS A 152 9.56 14.78 -32.91
N ASP A 153 9.62 15.28 -31.68
CA ASP A 153 10.48 14.77 -30.60
C ASP A 153 9.68 13.87 -29.63
N ALA A 154 8.35 13.78 -29.81
CA ALA A 154 7.43 13.15 -28.88
C ALA A 154 7.62 11.63 -28.75
N ALA A 155 8.03 10.95 -29.83
CA ALA A 155 8.30 9.51 -29.80
C ALA A 155 9.35 9.14 -28.75
N ASP A 156 10.32 10.01 -28.48
CA ASP A 156 11.35 9.79 -27.47
C ASP A 156 10.83 9.94 -26.04
N TYR A 157 9.61 10.45 -25.85
CA TYR A 157 8.96 10.55 -24.54
C TYR A 157 8.13 9.32 -24.19
N VAL A 158 7.89 8.43 -25.15
CA VAL A 158 7.18 7.17 -24.91
C VAL A 158 8.15 6.16 -24.30
N TRP A 159 7.78 5.61 -23.13
CA TRP A 159 8.42 4.42 -22.55
C TRP A 159 7.85 3.14 -23.16
N GLY A 160 6.53 3.06 -23.27
CA GLY A 160 5.86 1.85 -23.69
C GLY A 160 4.35 1.97 -23.67
N PHE A 161 3.67 0.84 -23.64
CA PHE A 161 2.22 0.76 -23.78
C PHE A 161 1.60 -0.24 -22.78
N THR A 162 0.31 -0.03 -22.47
CA THR A 162 -0.58 -0.91 -21.69
C THR A 162 -1.97 -0.91 -22.33
N ILE A 163 -2.87 -1.80 -21.90
CA ILE A 163 -4.29 -1.79 -22.29
C ILE A 163 -5.10 -1.01 -21.25
N ILE A 164 -6.11 -0.27 -21.70
CA ILE A 164 -7.09 0.43 -20.87
C ILE A 164 -8.49 0.07 -21.33
N ASN A 165 -9.40 -0.11 -20.38
CA ASN A 165 -10.84 -0.04 -20.63
C ASN A 165 -11.36 1.31 -20.12
N ASP A 166 -11.77 2.21 -21.01
CA ASP A 166 -12.38 3.48 -20.65
C ASP A 166 -13.89 3.30 -20.39
N VAL A 167 -14.21 2.54 -19.35
CA VAL A 167 -15.60 2.27 -18.95
C VAL A 167 -16.34 3.57 -18.71
N THR A 168 -17.55 3.65 -19.27
CA THR A 168 -18.29 4.91 -19.37
C THR A 168 -19.73 4.77 -18.94
N ALA A 169 -20.20 5.68 -18.09
CA ALA A 169 -21.61 5.93 -17.84
C ALA A 169 -22.12 6.98 -18.85
N ARG A 170 -22.76 6.54 -19.95
CA ARG A 170 -23.08 7.43 -21.09
C ARG A 170 -24.03 8.56 -20.75
N GLU A 171 -25.06 8.29 -19.95
CA GLU A 171 -25.97 9.31 -19.43
C GLU A 171 -25.19 10.41 -18.70
N LYS A 172 -24.24 10.03 -17.82
CA LYS A 172 -23.47 10.99 -17.04
C LYS A 172 -22.45 11.74 -17.88
N GLN A 173 -21.85 11.09 -18.87
CA GLN A 173 -21.00 11.75 -19.86
C GLN A 173 -21.77 12.87 -20.58
N ARG A 174 -23.00 12.59 -21.05
CA ARG A 174 -23.88 13.55 -21.70
C ARG A 174 -24.32 14.68 -20.76
N ASP A 175 -24.90 14.30 -19.63
CA ASP A 175 -25.62 15.22 -18.75
C ASP A 175 -24.66 16.25 -18.13
N HIS A 176 -23.43 15.85 -17.81
CA HIS A 176 -22.43 16.73 -17.20
C HIS A 176 -21.61 17.53 -18.22
N LYS A 177 -21.68 17.19 -19.51
CA LYS A 177 -20.89 17.75 -20.63
C LYS A 177 -19.37 17.54 -20.52
N GLN A 178 -18.81 17.80 -19.35
CA GLN A 178 -17.46 17.39 -18.98
C GLN A 178 -17.46 15.90 -18.68
N PHE A 179 -16.63 15.14 -19.41
CA PHE A 179 -16.71 13.67 -19.39
C PHE A 179 -16.25 13.05 -18.06
N PHE A 180 -15.53 13.79 -17.22
CA PHE A 180 -14.92 13.31 -15.97
C PHE A 180 -15.87 12.47 -15.11
N ILE A 181 -17.09 12.94 -14.82
CA ILE A 181 -18.05 12.22 -13.97
C ILE A 181 -18.52 10.91 -14.62
N GLY A 182 -18.77 10.92 -15.93
CA GLY A 182 -19.15 9.70 -16.65
C GLY A 182 -18.01 8.69 -16.83
N LYS A 183 -16.76 9.13 -16.66
CA LYS A 183 -15.54 8.38 -16.96
C LYS A 183 -14.73 7.98 -15.71
N SER A 184 -15.10 8.44 -14.52
CA SER A 184 -14.27 8.29 -13.29
C SER A 184 -14.96 7.57 -12.14
N GLY A 185 -16.03 6.81 -12.40
CA GLY A 185 -16.60 5.91 -11.39
C GLY A 185 -15.54 4.92 -10.88
N ASP A 186 -15.65 4.51 -9.61
CA ASP A 186 -14.73 3.49 -9.09
C ASP A 186 -14.83 2.21 -9.95
N ALA A 187 -13.68 1.60 -10.27
CA ALA A 187 -13.55 0.51 -11.23
C ALA A 187 -13.88 0.83 -12.70
N PHE A 188 -13.92 2.11 -13.10
CA PHE A 188 -14.15 2.50 -14.49
C PHE A 188 -12.87 2.59 -15.34
N CYS A 189 -11.69 2.34 -14.77
CA CYS A 189 -10.43 2.33 -15.50
C CYS A 189 -9.65 1.02 -15.32
N PRO A 190 -10.19 -0.14 -15.73
CA PRO A 190 -9.37 -1.33 -15.86
C PRO A 190 -8.10 -1.05 -16.68
N MET A 191 -6.94 -1.45 -16.15
CA MET A 191 -5.64 -1.21 -16.76
C MET A 191 -4.72 -2.42 -16.56
N GLY A 192 -4.08 -2.89 -17.63
CA GLY A 192 -3.12 -3.99 -17.59
C GLY A 192 -3.35 -5.00 -18.72
N PRO A 193 -3.05 -6.30 -18.54
CA PRO A 193 -2.44 -6.92 -17.37
C PRO A 193 -0.96 -6.54 -17.20
N VAL A 194 -0.32 -6.06 -18.28
CA VAL A 194 1.11 -5.75 -18.32
C VAL A 194 1.37 -4.38 -18.91
N ALA A 195 2.57 -3.88 -18.68
CA ALA A 195 3.15 -2.78 -19.42
C ALA A 195 4.36 -3.28 -20.21
N VAL A 196 4.51 -2.85 -21.47
CA VAL A 196 5.58 -3.32 -22.36
C VAL A 196 6.31 -2.13 -22.97
N PRO A 197 7.66 -2.08 -22.90
CA PRO A 197 8.45 -1.04 -23.56
C PRO A 197 8.19 -0.99 -25.05
N LYS A 198 8.21 0.21 -25.63
CA LYS A 198 7.89 0.42 -27.06
C LYS A 198 8.83 -0.35 -27.99
N GLU A 199 10.07 -0.58 -27.57
CA GLU A 199 11.10 -1.28 -28.34
C GLU A 199 10.80 -2.77 -28.53
N ASN A 200 9.93 -3.32 -27.68
CA ASN A 200 9.53 -4.73 -27.70
C ASN A 200 8.17 -4.94 -28.39
N LEU A 201 7.64 -3.91 -29.05
CA LEU A 201 6.33 -3.93 -29.69
C LEU A 201 6.45 -3.61 -31.18
N LEU A 202 5.41 -3.97 -31.94
CA LEU A 202 5.28 -3.56 -33.33
C LEU A 202 4.99 -2.06 -33.42
N SER A 203 5.34 -1.45 -34.56
CA SER A 203 5.06 -0.03 -34.82
C SER A 203 3.57 0.29 -34.93
N VAL A 204 2.76 -0.71 -35.31
CA VAL A 204 1.31 -0.63 -35.40
C VAL A 204 0.73 -1.62 -34.40
N LEU A 205 -0.15 -1.13 -33.53
CA LEU A 205 -0.85 -1.95 -32.54
C LEU A 205 -2.31 -2.06 -32.96
N GLU A 206 -2.84 -3.28 -32.98
CA GLU A 206 -4.27 -3.52 -33.15
C GLU A 206 -4.91 -3.68 -31.76
N VAL A 207 -6.06 -3.03 -31.55
CA VAL A 207 -6.92 -3.20 -30.38
C VAL A 207 -8.22 -3.88 -30.80
N GLN A 208 -8.63 -4.87 -30.03
CA GLN A 208 -9.90 -5.59 -30.19
C GLN A 208 -10.63 -5.64 -28.86
N THR A 209 -11.93 -5.43 -28.88
CA THR A 209 -12.79 -5.59 -27.70
C THR A 209 -13.87 -6.62 -28.00
N SER A 210 -14.08 -7.57 -27.10
CA SER A 210 -15.23 -8.47 -27.11
C SER A 210 -16.00 -8.41 -25.79
N VAL A 211 -17.31 -8.62 -25.89
CA VAL A 211 -18.19 -8.78 -24.72
C VAL A 211 -18.83 -10.15 -24.80
N ASN A 212 -18.64 -10.99 -23.78
CA ASN A 212 -19.12 -12.37 -23.74
C ASN A 212 -18.67 -13.21 -24.96
N GLY A 213 -17.45 -12.96 -25.45
CA GLY A 213 -16.90 -13.61 -26.64
C GLY A 213 -17.40 -13.06 -27.98
N GLU A 214 -18.34 -12.11 -27.99
CA GLU A 214 -18.80 -11.42 -29.20
C GLU A 214 -17.88 -10.24 -29.51
N SER A 215 -17.27 -10.21 -30.69
CA SER A 215 -16.43 -9.09 -31.14
C SER A 215 -17.26 -7.81 -31.27
N ARG A 216 -16.83 -6.74 -30.60
CA ARG A 216 -17.50 -5.44 -30.58
C ARG A 216 -16.70 -4.33 -31.26
N GLN A 217 -15.41 -4.24 -30.96
CA GLN A 217 -14.52 -3.20 -31.50
C GLN A 217 -13.30 -3.83 -32.16
N ARG A 218 -12.82 -3.18 -33.23
CA ARG A 218 -11.53 -3.48 -33.84
C ARG A 218 -10.98 -2.20 -34.48
N GLY A 219 -9.72 -1.89 -34.20
CA GLY A 219 -9.03 -0.75 -34.80
C GLY A 219 -7.53 -0.82 -34.57
N THR A 220 -6.79 0.07 -35.22
CA THR A 220 -5.33 0.14 -35.13
C THR A 220 -4.87 1.54 -34.78
N THR A 221 -3.62 1.67 -34.32
CA THR A 221 -2.99 2.98 -34.08
C THR A 221 -2.85 3.85 -35.34
N GLU A 222 -2.98 3.26 -36.55
CA GLU A 222 -2.99 4.01 -37.81
C GLU A 222 -4.35 4.69 -38.07
N ASP A 223 -5.43 4.21 -37.44
CA ASP A 223 -6.77 4.77 -37.58
C ASP A 223 -7.00 6.01 -36.67
N LEU A 224 -5.98 6.40 -35.89
CA LEU A 224 -6.03 7.55 -35.00
C LEU A 224 -6.10 8.87 -35.79
N ILE A 225 -7.06 9.73 -35.45
CA ILE A 225 -7.18 11.09 -35.99
C ILE A 225 -5.96 11.93 -35.57
N PHE A 226 -5.62 11.86 -34.29
CA PHE A 226 -4.43 12.48 -33.71
C PHE A 226 -3.46 11.40 -33.25
N SER A 227 -2.28 11.38 -33.87
CA SER A 227 -1.20 10.44 -33.54
C SER A 227 -0.76 10.57 -32.08
N VAL A 228 -0.16 9.52 -31.52
CA VAL A 228 0.45 9.54 -30.18
C VAL A 228 1.40 10.73 -30.00
N ASN A 229 2.19 11.05 -31.03
CA ASN A 229 3.10 12.19 -31.02
C ASN A 229 2.35 13.52 -30.89
N ARG A 230 1.23 13.67 -31.61
CA ARG A 230 0.36 14.83 -31.51
C ARG A 230 -0.25 14.95 -30.13
N LEU A 231 -0.72 13.84 -29.56
CA LEU A 231 -1.29 13.80 -28.21
C LEU A 231 -0.29 14.30 -27.18
N ILE A 232 0.94 13.78 -27.18
CA ILE A 232 2.02 14.20 -26.26
C ILE A 232 2.34 15.69 -26.42
N ALA A 233 2.44 16.18 -27.66
CA ALA A 233 2.68 17.59 -27.91
C ALA A 233 1.55 18.48 -27.36
N THR A 234 0.30 18.10 -27.61
CA THR A 234 -0.88 18.81 -27.11
C THR A 234 -0.95 18.78 -25.59
N VAL A 235 -0.84 17.61 -24.96
CA VAL A 235 -0.95 17.54 -23.50
C VAL A 235 0.20 18.27 -22.84
N SER A 236 1.41 18.31 -23.41
CA SER A 236 2.54 18.99 -22.77
C SER A 236 2.63 20.49 -23.04
N GLU A 237 1.70 21.08 -23.81
CA GLU A 237 1.80 22.47 -24.29
C GLU A 237 1.88 23.51 -23.15
N ALA A 238 1.14 23.29 -22.06
CA ALA A 238 1.11 24.15 -20.89
C ALA A 238 1.19 23.40 -19.54
N GLN A 239 1.34 22.08 -19.57
CA GLN A 239 1.53 21.24 -18.39
C GLN A 239 2.74 20.33 -18.57
N THR A 240 3.41 19.99 -17.48
CA THR A 240 4.55 19.07 -17.52
C THR A 240 4.05 17.63 -17.44
N ILE A 241 4.31 16.84 -18.48
CA ILE A 241 4.17 15.38 -18.42
C ILE A 241 5.35 14.79 -17.65
N ARG A 242 5.13 13.68 -16.95
CA ARG A 242 6.10 13.04 -16.06
C ARG A 242 6.25 11.55 -16.38
N PRO A 243 7.42 10.93 -16.08
CA PRO A 243 7.58 9.49 -16.21
C PRO A 243 6.50 8.73 -15.41
N GLY A 244 5.86 7.76 -16.06
CA GLY A 244 4.74 6.99 -15.53
C GLY A 244 3.35 7.60 -15.70
N ASP A 245 3.23 8.79 -16.31
CA ASP A 245 1.92 9.29 -16.74
C ASP A 245 1.39 8.42 -17.90
N VAL A 246 0.07 8.25 -17.96
CA VAL A 246 -0.60 7.41 -18.96
C VAL A 246 -1.57 8.25 -19.78
N ILE A 247 -1.49 8.11 -21.12
CA ILE A 247 -2.42 8.71 -22.07
C ILE A 247 -3.25 7.59 -22.71
N ALA A 248 -4.55 7.53 -22.41
CA ALA A 248 -5.52 6.68 -23.09
C ALA A 248 -5.89 7.31 -24.44
N THR A 249 -5.59 6.62 -25.54
CA THR A 249 -5.53 7.25 -26.87
C THR A 249 -6.88 7.43 -27.55
N GLY A 250 -7.99 7.02 -26.94
CA GLY A 250 -9.30 6.93 -27.56
C GLY A 250 -9.63 5.50 -28.03
N THR A 251 -10.90 5.27 -28.34
CA THR A 251 -11.45 3.95 -28.69
C THR A 251 -11.98 3.87 -30.13
N PRO A 252 -11.87 2.70 -30.81
CA PRO A 252 -12.51 2.47 -32.11
C PRO A 252 -14.05 2.42 -32.05
N ALA A 253 -14.68 2.43 -33.22
CA ALA A 253 -16.15 2.29 -33.33
C ALA A 253 -16.62 0.92 -32.81
N GLY A 254 -17.92 0.81 -32.49
CA GLY A 254 -18.53 -0.41 -31.97
C GLY A 254 -18.68 -0.43 -30.44
N VAL A 255 -18.68 0.74 -29.83
CA VAL A 255 -19.09 0.92 -28.42
C VAL A 255 -20.58 0.58 -28.27
N GLY A 256 -20.99 0.18 -27.06
CA GLY A 256 -22.34 -0.29 -26.78
C GLY A 256 -23.45 0.69 -27.18
N PHE A 257 -23.27 1.99 -26.92
CA PHE A 257 -24.28 2.98 -27.30
C PHE A 257 -24.43 3.20 -28.82
N GLY A 258 -23.38 2.89 -29.59
CA GLY A 258 -23.34 3.05 -31.05
C GLY A 258 -24.03 1.91 -31.80
N LEU A 259 -24.34 0.81 -31.11
CA LEU A 259 -25.11 -0.30 -31.66
C LEU A 259 -26.58 0.08 -31.86
N ASN A 260 -27.26 -0.61 -32.78
CA ASN A 260 -28.68 -0.42 -33.04
C ASN A 260 -29.45 -1.75 -32.86
N PRO A 261 -30.22 -1.92 -31.76
CA PRO A 261 -30.38 -0.98 -30.65
C PRO A 261 -29.12 -0.87 -29.77
N PRO A 262 -28.97 0.22 -28.97
CA PRO A 262 -27.88 0.34 -28.01
C PRO A 262 -27.83 -0.85 -27.05
N GLN A 263 -26.62 -1.33 -26.75
CA GLN A 263 -26.40 -2.42 -25.81
C GLN A 263 -25.41 -2.00 -24.72
N TYR A 264 -25.91 -1.85 -23.50
CA TYR A 264 -25.10 -1.52 -22.33
C TYR A 264 -24.71 -2.77 -21.56
N LEU A 265 -23.59 -2.67 -20.85
CA LEU A 265 -23.06 -3.69 -19.97
C LEU A 265 -24.02 -3.97 -18.81
N LYS A 266 -24.14 -5.25 -18.47
CA LYS A 266 -24.99 -5.77 -17.39
C LYS A 266 -24.18 -6.68 -16.47
N GLU A 267 -24.76 -6.96 -15.31
CA GLU A 267 -24.22 -7.94 -14.37
C GLU A 267 -23.82 -9.25 -15.06
N GLY A 268 -22.59 -9.71 -14.78
CA GLY A 268 -22.04 -10.96 -15.33
C GLY A 268 -21.39 -10.82 -16.70
N ASP A 269 -21.56 -9.70 -17.40
CA ASP A 269 -20.89 -9.48 -18.69
C ASP A 269 -19.37 -9.49 -18.51
N VAL A 270 -18.69 -10.20 -19.41
CA VAL A 270 -17.23 -10.29 -19.46
C VAL A 270 -16.74 -9.41 -20.60
N VAL A 271 -15.93 -8.40 -20.26
CA VAL A 271 -15.27 -7.54 -21.25
C VAL A 271 -13.82 -7.98 -21.38
N GLU A 272 -13.41 -8.27 -22.61
CA GLU A 272 -12.04 -8.67 -22.98
C GLU A 272 -11.50 -7.70 -24.02
N ILE A 273 -10.40 -7.03 -23.69
CA ILE A 273 -9.69 -6.13 -24.61
C ILE A 273 -8.30 -6.70 -24.86
N SER A 274 -8.00 -6.99 -26.12
CA SER A 274 -6.70 -7.51 -26.53
C SER A 274 -5.97 -6.50 -27.38
N VAL A 275 -4.67 -6.34 -27.13
CA VAL A 275 -3.80 -5.48 -27.94
C VAL A 275 -2.56 -6.26 -28.35
N THR A 276 -2.14 -6.11 -29.62
CA THR A 276 -0.97 -6.79 -30.18
C THR A 276 0.26 -6.61 -29.28
N GLY A 277 0.82 -7.72 -28.78
CA GLY A 277 2.01 -7.72 -27.92
C GLY A 277 1.76 -7.37 -26.43
N LEU A 278 0.54 -6.96 -26.05
CA LEU A 278 0.19 -6.61 -24.65
C LEU A 278 -0.67 -7.68 -23.96
N GLY A 279 -1.10 -8.72 -24.69
CA GLY A 279 -2.00 -9.75 -24.16
C GLY A 279 -3.45 -9.27 -24.09
N THR A 280 -4.18 -9.72 -23.07
CA THR A 280 -5.62 -9.46 -22.90
C THR A 280 -5.93 -8.92 -21.50
N LEU A 281 -6.59 -7.78 -21.45
CA LEU A 281 -7.22 -7.23 -20.26
C LEU A 281 -8.65 -7.77 -20.16
N ARG A 282 -8.96 -8.46 -19.06
CA ARG A 282 -10.25 -9.14 -18.86
C ARG A 282 -10.86 -8.72 -17.53
N ASN A 283 -12.09 -8.25 -17.56
CA ASN A 283 -12.83 -7.84 -16.37
C ASN A 283 -14.29 -8.26 -16.49
N THR A 284 -14.91 -8.64 -15.37
CA THR A 284 -16.32 -9.02 -15.30
C THR A 284 -17.12 -7.91 -14.61
N VAL A 285 -18.30 -7.60 -15.12
CA VAL A 285 -19.22 -6.66 -14.48
C VAL A 285 -19.82 -7.31 -13.23
N ALA A 286 -19.58 -6.69 -12.07
CA ALA A 286 -20.06 -7.17 -10.79
C ALA A 286 -21.57 -7.04 -10.64
N ALA A 287 -22.10 -7.76 -9.64
CA ALA A 287 -23.49 -7.66 -9.24
C ALA A 287 -23.90 -6.24 -8.84
N ALA A 288 -25.17 -5.90 -9.07
CA ALA A 288 -25.71 -4.56 -8.87
C ALA A 288 -25.52 -4.01 -7.45
N GLY A 289 -25.45 -4.89 -6.44
CA GLY A 289 -25.21 -4.57 -5.03
C GLY A 289 -23.82 -4.94 -4.52
N ALA A 290 -22.84 -5.17 -5.40
CA ALA A 290 -21.48 -5.50 -4.97
C ALA A 290 -20.87 -4.36 -4.15
N ASP A 291 -20.14 -4.74 -3.10
CA ASP A 291 -19.42 -3.78 -2.27
C ASP A 291 -18.40 -3.00 -3.11
N ASN A 292 -18.34 -1.69 -2.87
CA ASN A 292 -17.32 -0.85 -3.47
C ASN A 292 -15.95 -1.13 -2.83
N TYR A 293 -15.26 -2.14 -3.34
CA TYR A 293 -13.92 -2.56 -2.88
C TYR A 293 -12.85 -1.47 -3.08
N VAL A 294 -13.04 -0.54 -4.03
CA VAL A 294 -12.16 0.62 -4.21
C VAL A 294 -12.23 1.53 -2.98
N SER A 295 -13.45 1.80 -2.48
CA SER A 295 -13.62 2.60 -1.26
C SER A 295 -12.97 1.94 -0.03
N ALA A 296 -13.03 0.61 0.06
CA ALA A 296 -12.35 -0.15 1.12
C ALA A 296 -10.83 -0.02 1.00
N ARG A 297 -10.26 -0.15 -0.21
CA ARG A 297 -8.84 0.07 -0.49
C ARG A 297 -8.40 1.47 -0.07
N VAL A 298 -9.16 2.51 -0.42
CA VAL A 298 -8.83 3.91 -0.04
C VAL A 298 -8.88 4.10 1.48
N LYS A 299 -9.86 3.53 2.18
CA LYS A 299 -9.95 3.61 3.66
C LYS A 299 -8.77 2.95 4.37
N THR A 300 -8.12 1.96 3.75
CA THR A 300 -6.93 1.32 4.33
C THR A 300 -5.65 2.15 4.19
N VAL A 301 -5.63 3.15 3.31
CA VAL A 301 -4.50 4.07 3.17
C VAL A 301 -4.61 5.14 4.26
N SER A 302 -3.69 5.12 5.21
CA SER A 302 -3.59 6.15 6.23
C SER A 302 -2.45 7.09 5.87
N GLU A 303 -2.75 8.38 5.75
CA GLU A 303 -1.73 9.44 5.69
C GLU A 303 -1.10 9.72 7.06
N VAL A 304 -1.63 9.12 8.13
CA VAL A 304 -1.06 9.22 9.47
C VAL A 304 0.22 8.39 9.50
N PRO A 305 1.40 9.01 9.75
CA PRO A 305 2.65 8.27 9.79
C PRO A 305 2.60 7.15 10.83
N THR A 306 3.10 5.97 10.48
CA THR A 306 3.25 4.86 11.41
C THR A 306 4.73 4.56 11.59
N SER A 307 5.27 4.89 12.75
CA SER A 307 6.67 4.65 13.10
C SER A 307 6.90 3.16 13.37
N ASN A 308 8.11 2.66 13.10
CA ASN A 308 8.55 1.26 13.22
C ASN A 308 7.89 0.26 12.26
N TYR A 309 6.84 0.63 11.52
CA TYR A 309 6.19 -0.31 10.60
C TYR A 309 7.16 -0.81 9.53
N GLU A 310 8.03 0.07 9.03
CA GLU A 310 9.07 -0.22 8.06
C GLU A 310 10.09 -1.29 8.54
N ARG A 311 10.21 -1.49 9.86
CA ARG A 311 11.14 -2.47 10.45
C ARG A 311 10.67 -3.90 10.27
N THR A 312 9.36 -4.11 10.18
CA THR A 312 8.75 -5.43 10.00
C THR A 312 8.07 -5.58 8.65
N GLY A 313 7.62 -4.46 8.04
CA GLY A 313 6.75 -4.47 6.86
C GLY A 313 5.46 -5.27 7.10
N GLY A 314 4.99 -5.35 8.34
CA GLY A 314 3.87 -6.19 8.77
C GLY A 314 4.23 -7.64 9.14
N VAL A 315 5.47 -8.09 8.92
CA VAL A 315 5.87 -9.48 9.19
C VAL A 315 6.11 -9.70 10.68
N GLY A 316 5.46 -10.72 11.25
CA GLY A 316 5.62 -11.08 12.66
C GLY A 316 4.87 -10.15 13.64
N LEU A 317 4.01 -9.27 13.13
CA LEU A 317 3.10 -8.49 13.93
C LEU A 317 1.82 -9.28 14.23
N THR A 318 1.36 -9.22 15.47
CA THR A 318 0.07 -9.75 15.91
C THR A 318 -0.91 -8.59 16.05
N LYS A 319 -2.03 -8.67 15.34
CA LYS A 319 -3.10 -7.68 15.45
C LYS A 319 -3.97 -7.97 16.68
N LEU A 320 -4.03 -7.01 17.58
CA LEU A 320 -4.84 -7.00 18.78
C LEU A 320 -6.29 -6.60 18.47
N SER A 321 -7.23 -6.89 19.39
CA SER A 321 -8.66 -6.54 19.21
C SER A 321 -8.89 -5.03 19.25
N SER A 322 -7.99 -4.28 19.90
CA SER A 322 -7.91 -2.82 19.84
C SER A 322 -7.58 -2.28 18.44
N GLY A 323 -7.15 -3.14 17.52
CA GLY A 323 -6.68 -2.77 16.19
C GLY A 323 -5.20 -2.41 16.12
N LYS A 324 -4.50 -2.35 17.27
CA LYS A 324 -3.04 -2.20 17.33
C LYS A 324 -2.33 -3.46 16.82
N GLU A 325 -1.11 -3.28 16.37
CA GLU A 325 -0.25 -4.38 15.92
C GLU A 325 1.01 -4.38 16.79
N LEU A 326 1.34 -5.51 17.42
CA LEU A 326 2.53 -5.66 18.24
C LEU A 326 3.40 -6.80 17.74
N TYR A 327 4.71 -6.65 17.81
CA TYR A 327 5.64 -7.74 17.57
C TYR A 327 5.63 -8.70 18.76
N ILE A 328 5.26 -9.95 18.51
CA ILE A 328 5.22 -11.02 19.51
C ILE A 328 6.14 -12.15 19.06
N LYS A 329 7.02 -12.59 19.96
CA LYS A 329 7.91 -13.71 19.78
C LYS A 329 7.65 -14.76 20.83
N GLU A 330 7.31 -15.96 20.38
CA GLU A 330 7.05 -17.11 21.23
C GLU A 330 8.20 -18.11 21.16
N MET A 331 8.56 -18.70 22.29
CA MET A 331 9.64 -19.68 22.41
C MET A 331 9.24 -20.78 23.40
N GLY A 332 9.57 -22.03 23.08
CA GLY A 332 9.30 -23.17 23.95
C GLY A 332 8.04 -23.95 23.57
N PRO A 333 7.56 -24.83 24.46
CA PRO A 333 6.48 -25.77 24.15
C PRO A 333 5.13 -25.07 23.92
N ASP A 334 4.24 -25.77 23.22
CA ASP A 334 2.85 -25.41 23.03
C ASP A 334 1.91 -25.99 24.10
N TYR A 335 2.45 -26.24 25.29
CA TYR A 335 1.71 -26.64 26.47
C TYR A 335 2.44 -26.20 27.75
N GLY A 336 1.74 -26.22 28.89
CA GLY A 336 2.32 -25.95 30.22
C GLY A 336 2.14 -24.52 30.73
N ASP A 337 2.96 -24.13 31.72
CA ASP A 337 2.95 -22.79 32.32
C ASP A 337 3.60 -21.78 31.35
N VAL A 338 3.04 -20.57 31.30
CA VAL A 338 3.48 -19.47 30.42
C VAL A 338 4.26 -18.43 31.22
N ILE A 339 5.30 -17.86 30.61
CA ILE A 339 6.00 -16.66 31.12
C ILE A 339 5.87 -15.55 30.07
N VAL A 340 5.24 -14.44 30.45
CA VAL A 340 5.17 -13.23 29.63
C VAL A 340 6.23 -12.24 30.09
N PHE A 341 7.03 -11.75 29.14
CA PHE A 341 8.14 -10.83 29.39
C PHE A 341 7.80 -9.41 28.95
N VAL A 342 7.88 -8.44 29.87
CA VAL A 342 7.50 -7.04 29.64
C VAL A 342 8.70 -6.11 29.83
N HIS A 343 9.21 -5.54 28.74
CA HIS A 343 10.36 -4.63 28.82
C HIS A 343 9.91 -3.20 29.17
N GLY A 344 10.88 -2.34 29.50
CA GLY A 344 10.65 -0.94 29.84
C GLY A 344 11.04 0.05 28.73
N LEU A 345 10.93 1.34 29.04
CA LEU A 345 11.31 2.45 28.17
C LEU A 345 12.73 2.25 27.60
N GLY A 346 12.88 2.37 26.29
CA GLY A 346 14.18 2.20 25.61
C GLY A 346 14.66 0.75 25.49
N GLY A 347 13.90 -0.22 26.00
CA GLY A 347 14.16 -1.65 25.84
C GLY A 347 13.44 -2.27 24.65
N THR A 348 13.68 -3.57 24.45
CA THR A 348 12.95 -4.43 23.50
C THR A 348 12.78 -5.82 24.13
N HIS A 349 12.02 -6.69 23.47
CA HIS A 349 11.88 -8.11 23.78
C HIS A 349 13.26 -8.80 23.93
N ALA A 350 14.27 -8.32 23.19
CA ALA A 350 15.61 -8.88 23.20
C ALA A 350 16.31 -8.74 24.57
N CYS A 351 15.87 -7.81 25.43
CA CYS A 351 16.42 -7.62 26.78
C CYS A 351 16.35 -8.88 27.65
N PHE A 352 15.39 -9.79 27.39
CA PHE A 352 15.21 -11.00 28.19
C PHE A 352 15.84 -12.26 27.58
N LEU A 353 16.27 -12.22 26.31
CA LEU A 353 16.85 -13.39 25.64
C LEU A 353 18.05 -13.98 26.40
N PRO A 354 19.01 -13.19 26.94
CA PRO A 354 20.10 -13.75 27.73
C PRO A 354 19.63 -14.51 28.97
N LEU A 355 18.59 -14.02 29.65
CA LEU A 355 18.00 -14.69 30.82
C LEU A 355 17.33 -16.00 30.42
N ILE A 356 16.52 -15.98 29.36
CA ILE A 356 15.80 -17.16 28.86
C ILE A 356 16.77 -18.25 28.45
N MET A 357 17.84 -17.89 27.72
CA MET A 357 18.85 -18.83 27.23
C MET A 357 19.69 -19.41 28.37
N SER A 358 20.25 -18.55 29.23
CA SER A 358 21.15 -18.97 30.32
C SER A 358 20.47 -19.83 31.38
N ARG A 359 19.15 -19.72 31.53
CA ARG A 359 18.33 -20.52 32.45
C ARG A 359 17.50 -21.59 31.74
N SER A 360 17.65 -21.72 30.42
CA SER A 360 16.88 -22.63 29.57
C SER A 360 15.37 -22.54 29.80
N LEU A 361 14.83 -21.35 30.10
CA LEU A 361 13.42 -21.17 30.45
C LEU A 361 12.48 -21.68 29.35
N HIS A 362 12.86 -21.50 28.09
CA HIS A 362 12.12 -22.00 26.92
C HIS A 362 11.95 -23.53 26.87
N SER A 363 12.69 -24.30 27.68
CA SER A 363 12.58 -25.77 27.70
C SER A 363 11.52 -26.24 28.69
N GLN A 364 11.13 -25.38 29.64
CA GLN A 364 10.20 -25.69 30.72
C GLN A 364 8.91 -24.86 30.63
N TYR A 365 8.99 -23.69 30.01
CA TYR A 365 7.91 -22.71 29.93
C TYR A 365 7.74 -22.24 28.49
N ARG A 366 6.49 -21.97 28.12
CA ARG A 366 6.20 -21.14 26.94
C ARG A 366 6.56 -19.70 27.27
N CYS A 367 7.60 -19.19 26.64
CA CYS A 367 8.09 -17.83 26.82
C CYS A 367 7.48 -16.93 25.75
N VAL A 368 6.67 -15.96 26.16
CA VAL A 368 6.04 -14.98 25.29
C VAL A 368 6.74 -13.64 25.54
N LEU A 369 7.45 -13.15 24.54
CA LEU A 369 8.07 -11.84 24.56
C LEU A 369 7.36 -10.95 23.55
N PHE A 370 7.18 -9.68 23.89
CA PHE A 370 6.65 -8.72 22.94
C PHE A 370 7.36 -7.39 23.08
N ASP A 371 7.34 -6.60 22.00
CA ASP A 371 7.72 -5.20 22.07
C ASP A 371 6.46 -4.36 22.38
N ILE A 372 6.53 -3.49 23.39
CA ILE A 372 5.43 -2.56 23.68
C ILE A 372 5.25 -1.57 22.52
N GLU A 373 4.06 -0.99 22.37
CA GLU A 373 3.77 -0.05 21.28
C GLU A 373 4.86 1.02 21.12
N GLY A 374 5.30 1.27 19.87
CA GLY A 374 6.33 2.25 19.54
C GLY A 374 7.77 1.85 19.89
N HIS A 375 8.00 0.69 20.52
CA HIS A 375 9.33 0.20 20.85
C HIS A 375 9.73 -0.99 19.99
N GLY A 376 11.04 -1.21 19.86
CA GLY A 376 11.60 -2.36 19.15
C GLY A 376 11.04 -2.53 17.73
N MET A 377 10.29 -3.62 17.52
CA MET A 377 9.64 -3.97 16.26
C MET A 377 8.14 -3.64 16.22
N SER A 378 7.54 -3.17 17.32
CA SER A 378 6.12 -2.82 17.38
C SER A 378 5.86 -1.42 16.81
N PRO A 379 4.93 -1.27 15.85
CA PRO A 379 4.56 0.03 15.31
C PRO A 379 3.85 0.94 16.32
N THR A 380 3.86 2.24 16.04
CA THR A 380 2.93 3.20 16.65
C THR A 380 2.50 4.22 15.60
N LYS A 381 1.21 4.51 15.53
CA LYS A 381 0.69 5.57 14.66
C LYS A 381 0.94 6.93 15.31
N ALA A 382 1.18 7.97 14.52
CA ALA A 382 1.42 9.32 15.04
C ALA A 382 0.26 9.82 15.93
N ASP A 383 -0.99 9.50 15.59
CA ASP A 383 -2.21 9.85 16.33
C ASP A 383 -2.50 8.94 17.54
N SER A 384 -1.76 7.84 17.72
CA SER A 384 -1.90 6.98 18.89
C SER A 384 -1.49 7.71 20.18
N VAL A 385 -2.40 7.79 21.15
CA VAL A 385 -2.11 8.33 22.49
C VAL A 385 -1.76 7.17 23.41
N ILE A 386 -0.48 7.06 23.75
CA ILE A 386 0.02 6.00 24.63
C ILE A 386 -0.13 6.42 26.09
N THR A 387 -0.83 5.59 26.87
CA THR A 387 -0.96 5.66 28.33
C THR A 387 -0.59 4.31 28.97
N PHE A 388 -0.42 4.27 30.29
CA PHE A 388 -0.22 3.00 30.99
C PHE A 388 -1.42 2.08 30.89
N ASP A 389 -2.64 2.62 30.95
CA ASP A 389 -3.85 1.82 30.74
C ASP A 389 -3.85 1.21 29.35
N SER A 390 -3.41 1.95 28.32
CA SER A 390 -3.31 1.42 26.97
C SER A 390 -2.25 0.32 26.83
N TYR A 391 -1.08 0.46 27.49
CA TYR A 391 -0.07 -0.59 27.52
C TYR A 391 -0.50 -1.81 28.34
N ALA A 392 -1.24 -1.58 29.41
CA ALA A 392 -1.78 -2.62 30.28
C ALA A 392 -2.87 -3.42 29.57
N GLU A 393 -3.73 -2.75 28.81
CA GLU A 393 -4.72 -3.37 27.92
C GLU A 393 -4.03 -4.23 26.86
N ASP A 394 -2.95 -3.74 26.24
CA ASP A 394 -2.18 -4.52 25.27
C ASP A 394 -1.64 -5.83 25.89
N LEU A 395 -1.05 -5.75 27.09
CA LEU A 395 -0.59 -6.93 27.84
C LEU A 395 -1.75 -7.87 28.22
N TRP A 396 -2.88 -7.30 28.65
CA TRP A 396 -4.08 -8.04 29.00
C TRP A 396 -4.61 -8.85 27.80
N GLN A 397 -4.70 -8.24 26.61
CA GLN A 397 -5.15 -8.90 25.40
C GLN A 397 -4.22 -10.04 24.97
N ILE A 398 -2.90 -9.84 25.09
CA ILE A 398 -1.91 -10.91 24.83
C ILE A 398 -2.18 -12.09 25.77
N ILE A 399 -2.30 -11.85 27.07
CA ILE A 399 -2.55 -12.91 28.06
C ILE A 399 -3.89 -13.60 27.79
N LYS A 400 -4.96 -12.84 27.56
CA LYS A 400 -6.31 -13.37 27.27
C LYS A 400 -6.34 -14.22 26.00
N SER A 401 -5.61 -13.83 24.95
CA SER A 401 -5.53 -14.62 23.71
C SER A 401 -4.89 -16.00 23.91
N LEU A 402 -4.10 -16.16 24.98
CA LEU A 402 -3.47 -17.41 25.36
C LEU A 402 -4.28 -18.17 26.42
N GLN A 403 -5.12 -17.48 27.21
CA GLN A 403 -5.92 -18.10 28.27
C GLN A 403 -6.86 -19.17 27.70
N GLY A 404 -6.94 -20.32 28.39
CA GLY A 404 -7.73 -21.49 27.96
C GLY A 404 -6.96 -22.53 27.15
N SER A 405 -5.80 -22.16 26.58
CA SER A 405 -4.92 -23.11 25.88
C SER A 405 -3.73 -23.57 26.73
N TYR A 406 -3.46 -22.88 27.83
CA TYR A 406 -2.27 -23.08 28.66
C TYR A 406 -2.60 -23.08 30.16
N GLY A 407 -1.65 -23.55 30.96
CA GLY A 407 -1.74 -23.66 32.42
C GLY A 407 -1.66 -22.30 33.13
N ASN A 408 -0.70 -22.14 34.04
CA ASN A 408 -0.59 -20.90 34.81
C ASN A 408 0.23 -19.82 34.07
N PHE A 409 -0.15 -18.55 34.25
CA PHE A 409 0.59 -17.42 33.71
C PHE A 409 1.52 -16.80 34.76
N ASN A 410 2.75 -16.47 34.36
CA ASN A 410 3.73 -15.74 35.15
C ASN A 410 4.19 -14.52 34.35
N ILE A 411 4.49 -13.41 35.02
CA ILE A 411 4.98 -12.19 34.38
C ILE A 411 6.37 -11.86 34.92
N ILE A 412 7.32 -11.60 34.02
CA ILE A 412 8.63 -11.05 34.34
C ILE A 412 8.75 -9.68 33.66
N ALA A 413 8.90 -8.64 34.46
CA ALA A 413 8.89 -7.27 33.99
C ALA A 413 10.15 -6.49 34.40
N HIS A 414 10.56 -5.54 33.57
CA HIS A 414 11.73 -4.68 33.83
C HIS A 414 11.42 -3.19 33.64
N GLY A 415 11.87 -2.33 34.56
CA GLY A 415 11.76 -0.87 34.41
C GLY A 415 10.30 -0.42 34.34
N MET A 416 9.97 0.33 33.28
CA MET A 416 8.59 0.75 32.97
C MET A 416 7.64 -0.45 32.77
N GLY A 417 8.13 -1.60 32.30
CA GLY A 417 7.33 -2.81 32.15
C GLY A 417 6.73 -3.29 33.47
N CYS A 418 7.37 -3.00 34.60
CA CYS A 418 6.84 -3.33 35.93
C CYS A 418 5.55 -2.54 36.22
N LEU A 419 5.50 -1.27 35.83
CA LEU A 419 4.32 -0.43 35.98
C LEU A 419 3.19 -0.92 35.05
N ILE A 420 3.51 -1.27 33.80
CA ILE A 420 2.54 -1.85 32.85
C ILE A 420 1.92 -3.14 33.42
N ALA A 421 2.76 -4.06 33.91
CA ALA A 421 2.31 -5.32 34.50
C ALA A 421 1.43 -5.10 35.74
N LYS A 422 1.80 -4.14 36.58
CA LYS A 422 1.04 -3.77 37.79
C LYS A 422 -0.32 -3.19 37.43
N THR A 423 -0.37 -2.23 36.50
CA THR A 423 -1.62 -1.65 36.00
C THR A 423 -2.52 -2.73 35.40
N CYS A 424 -1.99 -3.61 34.56
CA CYS A 424 -2.73 -4.72 33.95
C CYS A 424 -3.41 -5.63 34.99
N ILE A 425 -2.67 -6.06 36.02
CA ILE A 425 -3.22 -6.92 37.09
C ILE A 425 -4.26 -6.19 37.93
N TRP A 426 -4.10 -4.89 38.15
CA TRP A 426 -5.06 -4.09 38.92
C TRP A 426 -6.34 -3.78 38.16
N SER A 427 -6.26 -3.62 36.83
CA SER A 427 -7.43 -3.36 35.98
C SER A 427 -8.33 -4.58 35.82
N ASP A 428 -7.82 -5.81 35.93
CA ASP A 428 -8.61 -7.05 35.90
C ASP A 428 -8.19 -8.01 37.03
N PRO A 429 -8.86 -7.94 38.20
CA PRO A 429 -8.59 -8.84 39.33
C PRO A 429 -8.87 -10.32 39.03
N GLU A 430 -9.63 -10.64 37.98
CA GLU A 430 -9.91 -12.02 37.56
C GLU A 430 -8.78 -12.59 36.67
N LEU A 431 -7.82 -11.77 36.27
CA LEU A 431 -6.66 -12.20 35.50
C LEU A 431 -5.76 -13.12 36.36
N SER A 432 -5.82 -14.42 36.10
CA SER A 432 -5.07 -15.43 36.86
C SER A 432 -3.56 -15.37 36.56
N ILE A 433 -2.82 -14.60 37.37
CA ILE A 433 -1.36 -14.55 37.36
C ILE A 433 -0.79 -15.24 38.61
N LYS A 434 -0.03 -16.31 38.41
CA LYS A 434 0.56 -17.12 39.49
C LYS A 434 1.76 -16.45 40.14
N LYS A 435 2.60 -15.77 39.35
CA LYS A 435 3.79 -15.04 39.84
C LYS A 435 4.03 -13.77 39.03
N LEU A 436 4.32 -12.67 39.73
CA LEU A 436 4.82 -11.43 39.16
C LEU A 436 6.24 -11.19 39.69
N ILE A 437 7.22 -11.07 38.78
CA ILE A 437 8.61 -10.75 39.10
C ILE A 437 8.93 -9.38 38.50
N MET A 438 9.21 -8.41 39.37
CA MET A 438 9.55 -7.04 38.98
C MET A 438 11.05 -6.78 39.17
N ILE A 439 11.72 -6.32 38.12
CA ILE A 439 13.16 -6.06 38.11
C ILE A 439 13.39 -4.56 37.87
N ASN A 440 14.15 -3.90 38.75
CA ASN A 440 14.48 -2.47 38.62
C ASN A 440 13.24 -1.61 38.30
N MET A 441 12.19 -1.76 39.10
CA MET A 441 10.93 -1.05 38.88
C MET A 441 11.17 0.45 38.74
N ALA A 442 10.68 1.04 37.64
CA ALA A 442 10.68 2.49 37.50
C ALA A 442 9.85 3.09 38.65
N PRO A 443 10.29 4.21 39.26
CA PRO A 443 9.50 4.84 40.31
C PRO A 443 8.11 5.19 39.73
N GLY A 444 7.07 4.83 40.49
CA GLY A 444 5.67 4.85 40.04
C GLY A 444 5.02 6.21 40.23
N HIS A 445 3.84 6.26 40.85
CA HIS A 445 3.18 7.52 41.25
C HIS A 445 4.06 8.32 42.22
N ASP A 446 3.86 9.64 42.28
CA ASP A 446 4.61 10.59 43.11
C ASP A 446 6.09 10.73 42.74
N LEU A 447 6.39 10.82 41.44
CA LEU A 447 7.74 11.18 41.00
C LEU A 447 8.07 12.62 41.38
N PRO A 448 9.32 12.90 41.80
CA PRO A 448 9.82 14.26 41.93
C PRO A 448 9.65 15.06 40.62
N GLU A 449 9.28 16.34 40.73
CA GLU A 449 9.00 17.19 39.55
C GLU A 449 10.21 17.27 38.59
N ASP A 450 11.43 17.26 39.12
CA ASP A 450 12.67 17.21 38.34
C ASP A 450 12.80 15.94 37.48
N TYR A 451 12.26 14.81 37.94
CA TYR A 451 12.20 13.59 37.15
C TYR A 451 11.17 13.68 36.02
N ILE A 452 10.03 14.33 36.27
CA ILE A 452 8.99 14.58 35.26
C ILE A 452 9.53 15.53 34.18
N GLU A 453 10.15 16.64 34.59
CA GLU A 453 10.82 17.58 33.68
C GLU A 453 11.89 16.88 32.84
N CYS A 454 12.68 15.98 33.43
CA CYS A 454 13.66 15.17 32.71
C CYS A 454 13.01 14.28 31.63
N LEU A 455 11.88 13.63 31.93
CA LEU A 455 11.14 12.83 30.93
C LEU A 455 10.61 13.71 29.78
N GLU A 456 10.07 14.89 30.08
CA GLU A 456 9.58 15.82 29.06
C GLU A 456 10.72 16.41 28.22
N GLN A 457 11.89 16.64 28.82
CA GLN A 457 13.10 17.04 28.09
C GLN A 457 13.54 15.93 27.13
N ARG A 458 13.60 14.67 27.60
CA ARG A 458 13.93 13.51 26.75
C ARG A 458 12.92 13.32 25.62
N GLU A 459 11.64 13.53 25.90
CA GLU A 459 10.58 13.51 24.88
C GLU A 459 10.85 14.53 23.77
N ARG A 460 11.07 15.81 24.11
CA ARG A 460 11.35 16.87 23.13
C ARG A 460 12.63 16.57 22.36
N LYS A 461 13.69 16.22 23.08
CA LYS A 461 15.00 15.97 22.52
C LYS A 461 15.02 14.79 21.55
N ALA A 462 14.28 13.72 21.85
CA ALA A 462 14.14 12.59 20.93
C ALA A 462 13.53 13.03 19.60
N ARG A 463 12.50 13.91 19.63
CA ARG A 463 11.86 14.43 18.41
C ARG A 463 12.72 15.43 17.64
N GLU A 464 13.42 16.31 18.35
CA GLU A 464 14.20 17.41 17.75
C GLU A 464 15.58 16.95 17.24
N GLU A 465 16.24 16.05 17.97
CA GLU A 465 17.63 15.67 17.75
C GLU A 465 17.83 14.17 17.46
N GLY A 466 16.75 13.38 17.51
CA GLY A 466 16.77 11.94 17.29
C GLY A 466 17.33 11.12 18.46
N MET A 467 17.35 9.79 18.31
CA MET A 467 17.78 8.89 19.40
C MET A 467 19.28 8.93 19.71
N SER A 468 20.12 9.47 18.80
CA SER A 468 21.55 9.59 19.03
C SER A 468 21.85 10.51 20.22
N SER A 469 21.13 11.62 20.34
CA SER A 469 21.32 12.59 21.42
C SER A 469 20.81 12.07 22.78
N ILE A 470 19.84 11.15 22.76
CA ILE A 470 19.37 10.41 23.95
C ILE A 470 20.38 9.34 24.37
N ALA A 471 21.01 8.64 23.41
CA ALA A 471 21.95 7.56 23.71
C ALA A 471 23.34 8.06 24.14
N ILE A 472 23.72 9.29 23.75
CA ILE A 472 25.01 9.92 24.08
C ILE A 472 24.97 10.61 25.45
N GLU A 473 23.84 11.18 25.86
CA GLU A 473 23.70 11.66 27.23
C GLU A 473 23.78 10.51 28.23
N GLU A 474 24.28 10.78 29.44
CA GLU A 474 24.64 9.79 30.48
C GLU A 474 23.44 8.95 30.97
N VAL A 475 22.90 8.07 30.13
CA VAL A 475 21.81 7.15 30.49
C VAL A 475 22.26 6.13 31.54
N VAL A 476 23.57 5.99 31.69
CA VAL A 476 24.22 5.21 32.74
C VAL A 476 25.24 6.07 33.48
N SER A 477 25.33 5.91 34.80
CA SER A 477 26.26 6.65 35.65
C SER A 477 27.72 6.44 35.22
N ALA A 478 28.57 7.44 35.47
CA ALA A 478 30.03 7.36 35.24
C ALA A 478 30.66 6.06 35.82
N ARG A 479 30.21 5.64 37.02
CA ARG A 479 30.62 4.38 37.63
C ARG A 479 30.27 3.16 36.77
N THR A 480 29.08 3.14 36.17
CA THR A 480 28.62 2.04 35.31
C THR A 480 29.40 2.02 33.99
N GLN A 481 29.64 3.19 33.41
CA GLN A 481 30.48 3.34 32.21
C GLN A 481 31.89 2.75 32.42
N GLN A 482 32.50 3.01 33.57
CA GLN A 482 33.84 2.51 33.89
C GLN A 482 33.87 1.03 34.26
N SER A 483 32.91 0.56 35.08
CA SER A 483 32.93 -0.79 35.65
C SER A 483 32.22 -1.86 34.81
N ARG A 484 31.35 -1.46 33.87
CA ARG A 484 30.52 -2.37 33.07
C ARG A 484 30.40 -1.91 31.60
N PRO A 485 31.53 -1.81 30.86
CA PRO A 485 31.54 -1.26 29.50
C PRO A 485 30.63 -2.02 28.53
N LEU A 486 30.50 -3.35 28.67
CA LEU A 486 29.59 -4.15 27.84
C LEU A 486 28.11 -3.83 28.11
N ALA A 487 27.74 -3.58 29.37
CA ALA A 487 26.37 -3.21 29.71
C ALA A 487 26.04 -1.81 29.18
N THR A 488 26.99 -0.87 29.28
CA THR A 488 26.88 0.46 28.69
C THR A 488 26.67 0.39 27.18
N ALA A 489 27.51 -0.37 26.47
CA ALA A 489 27.37 -0.55 25.02
C ALA A 489 26.00 -1.18 24.66
N ALA A 490 25.54 -2.19 25.41
CA ALA A 490 24.24 -2.81 25.17
C ALA A 490 23.07 -1.83 25.38
N ILE A 491 23.12 -0.98 26.41
CA ILE A 491 22.10 0.04 26.68
C ILE A 491 22.10 1.10 25.56
N MET A 492 23.27 1.58 25.15
CA MET A 492 23.39 2.53 24.04
C MET A 492 22.81 1.94 22.75
N GLN A 493 23.14 0.70 22.41
CA GLN A 493 22.59 0.03 21.23
C GLN A 493 21.08 -0.16 21.34
N SER A 494 20.55 -0.51 22.51
CA SER A 494 19.11 -0.61 22.74
C SER A 494 18.39 0.71 22.47
N LEU A 495 18.94 1.83 22.94
CA LEU A 495 18.38 3.17 22.73
C LEU A 495 18.50 3.63 21.27
N LEU A 496 19.67 3.46 20.66
CA LEU A 496 19.90 3.78 19.25
C LEU A 496 18.99 2.95 18.33
N SER A 497 18.63 1.74 18.76
CA SER A 497 17.69 0.90 18.04
C SER A 497 16.24 1.36 18.19
N GLN A 498 15.88 2.32 19.05
CA GLN A 498 14.49 2.80 19.12
C GLN A 498 14.17 3.79 18.00
N ASN A 499 12.89 3.93 17.68
CA ASN A 499 12.40 5.08 16.93
C ASN A 499 12.15 6.25 17.89
N ALA A 500 12.53 7.46 17.46
CA ALA A 500 12.42 8.68 18.24
C ALA A 500 10.98 8.97 18.71
N GLU A 501 9.99 8.82 17.84
CA GLU A 501 8.59 9.11 18.17
C GLU A 501 8.05 8.09 19.17
N GLY A 502 8.28 6.80 18.94
CA GLY A 502 7.84 5.76 19.87
C GLY A 502 8.48 5.89 21.26
N TYR A 503 9.78 6.22 21.31
CA TYR A 503 10.48 6.53 22.56
C TYR A 503 9.90 7.76 23.26
N ALA A 504 9.68 8.86 22.52
CA ALA A 504 9.07 10.09 23.04
C ALA A 504 7.68 9.84 23.61
N LYS A 505 6.84 9.02 22.95
CA LYS A 505 5.53 8.61 23.47
C LYS A 505 5.64 7.82 24.77
N GLY A 506 6.64 6.95 24.90
CA GLY A 506 6.95 6.26 26.16
C GLY A 506 7.34 7.22 27.29
N CYS A 507 8.19 8.21 27.01
CA CYS A 507 8.54 9.27 27.97
C CYS A 507 7.30 10.07 28.41
N ARG A 508 6.46 10.45 27.45
CA ARG A 508 5.20 11.16 27.71
C ARG A 508 4.26 10.35 28.60
N ALA A 509 4.07 9.06 28.30
CA ALA A 509 3.21 8.18 29.08
C ALA A 509 3.68 8.07 30.55
N LEU A 510 5.00 7.98 30.78
CA LEU A 510 5.61 8.03 32.12
C LEU A 510 5.39 9.36 32.83
N ALA A 511 5.63 10.48 32.16
CA ALA A 511 5.44 11.81 32.73
C ALA A 511 3.96 12.06 33.11
N GLN A 512 3.03 11.63 32.25
CA GLN A 512 1.59 11.76 32.50
C GLN A 512 1.13 10.87 33.67
N ALA A 513 1.58 9.62 33.72
CA ALA A 513 1.24 8.71 34.82
C ALA A 513 1.76 9.18 36.19
N ALA A 514 2.89 9.90 36.20
CA ALA A 514 3.43 10.52 37.40
C ALA A 514 2.56 11.68 37.91
N ARG A 515 1.95 12.44 36.98
CA ARG A 515 1.06 13.57 37.31
C ARG A 515 -0.37 13.14 37.64
N SER A 516 -0.84 12.03 37.09
CA SER A 516 -2.11 11.44 37.49
C SER A 516 -1.94 10.83 38.88
N LYS A 517 -2.40 11.53 39.91
CA LYS A 517 -2.72 10.90 41.19
C LYS A 517 -3.81 9.88 40.91
N ILE A 518 -3.45 8.61 40.82
CA ILE A 518 -4.44 7.55 40.92
C ILE A 518 -4.80 7.49 42.40
N GLU A 519 -5.98 8.01 42.75
CA GLU A 519 -6.58 7.88 44.08
C GLU A 519 -6.88 6.42 44.44
#